data_AF-A0A834ZFL4-F1
#
_entry.id   AF-A0A834ZFL4-F1
#
_cell.length_a   1.000
_cell.length_b   1.000
_cell.length_c   1.000
_cell.angle_alpha   90.00
_cell.angle_beta   90.00
_cell.angle_gamma   90.00
#
_symmetry.space_group_name_H-M   'P 1'
#
loop_
_entity.id
_entity.type
_entity.pdbx_description
1 polymer ?
#
loop_
_entity_poly.entity_id
_entity_poly.type
_entity_poly.pdbx_seq_one_letter_code
_entity_poly.pdbx_strand_id
1 'polypeptide(L)'
;MHLLSGDVPRVNGQLAVSRAFGDKSLKSHLRSDPDIRNADIDTNTDLLILASDGLWKVMANQEAVDIARKVKDPQRAAKQLTAEALNRDSKDDISCVVVRFRG
;
A
#
# COMPACT_ATOMS: atom_id res chain seq x y z
N MET A 1 -21.83 -17.74 10.40
CA MET A 1 -20.38 -17.50 10.44
C MET A 1 -20.15 -16.42 11.47
N HIS A 2 -19.62 -16.77 12.64
CA HIS A 2 -19.39 -15.82 13.74
C HIS A 2 -17.97 -15.29 13.58
N LEU A 3 -17.82 -14.02 13.21
CA LEU A 3 -16.52 -13.34 13.17
C LEU A 3 -16.37 -12.61 14.50
N LEU A 4 -15.37 -12.99 15.30
CA LEU A 4 -15.00 -12.22 16.47
C LEU A 4 -14.36 -10.90 16.02
N SER A 5 -14.70 -9.82 16.71
CA SER A 5 -14.23 -8.47 16.38
C SER A 5 -12.71 -8.39 16.55
N GLY A 6 -11.97 -8.39 15.42
CA GLY A 6 -10.50 -8.35 15.39
C GLY A 6 -9.86 -9.26 14.35
N ASP A 7 -10.60 -10.22 13.79
CA ASP A 7 -10.06 -11.14 12.79
C ASP A 7 -10.05 -10.54 11.37
N VAL A 8 -8.87 -10.46 10.76
CA VAL A 8 -8.72 -10.14 9.34
C VAL A 8 -9.31 -11.30 8.52
N PRO A 9 -10.26 -11.05 7.59
CA PRO A 9 -10.78 -12.10 6.72
C PRO A 9 -9.66 -12.77 5.92
N ARG A 10 -9.65 -14.11 5.91
CA ARG A 10 -8.63 -14.92 5.23
C ARG A 10 -9.23 -15.93 4.27
N VAL A 11 -8.64 -16.09 3.10
CA VAL A 11 -8.96 -17.18 2.16
C VAL A 11 -8.60 -18.51 2.83
N ASN A 12 -9.60 -19.37 3.00
CA ASN A 12 -9.51 -20.65 3.71
C ASN A 12 -8.85 -20.54 5.10
N GLY A 13 -9.02 -19.41 5.79
CA GLY A 13 -8.41 -19.16 7.10
C GLY A 13 -6.90 -18.92 7.09
N GLN A 14 -6.24 -18.92 5.92
CA GLN A 14 -4.78 -18.87 5.81
C GLN A 14 -4.28 -17.49 5.34
N LEU A 15 -4.74 -17.03 4.17
CA LEU A 15 -4.16 -15.87 3.50
C LEU A 15 -5.07 -14.65 3.56
N ALA A 16 -4.55 -13.51 4.04
CA ALA A 16 -5.29 -12.26 4.19
C ALA A 16 -5.44 -11.46 2.87
N VAL A 17 -5.21 -12.10 1.72
CA VAL A 17 -5.41 -11.53 0.38
C VAL A 17 -6.13 -12.54 -0.51
N SER A 18 -6.90 -12.04 -1.48
CA SER A 18 -7.62 -12.84 -2.48
C SER A 18 -6.85 -13.02 -3.79
N ARG A 19 -5.70 -12.34 -3.93
CA ARG A 19 -4.83 -12.42 -5.10
C ARG A 19 -3.36 -12.48 -4.67
N ALA A 20 -2.60 -13.42 -5.23
CA ALA A 20 -1.15 -13.48 -5.07
C ALA A 20 -0.49 -14.33 -6.16
N PHE A 21 0.79 -14.06 -6.42
CA PHE A 21 1.67 -15.01 -7.08
C PHE A 21 2.05 -16.13 -6.09
N GLY A 22 2.33 -17.34 -6.59
CA GLY A 22 2.65 -18.47 -5.69
C GLY A 22 1.42 -19.12 -5.05
N ASP A 23 1.55 -19.61 -3.81
CA ASP A 23 0.50 -20.27 -3.01
C ASP A 23 -0.27 -21.36 -3.77
N LYS A 24 0.49 -22.29 -4.37
CA LYS A 24 -0.04 -23.34 -5.26
C LYS A 24 -1.21 -24.12 -4.64
N SER A 25 -1.13 -24.41 -3.34
CA SER A 25 -2.17 -25.14 -2.58
C SER A 25 -3.50 -24.39 -2.48
N LEU A 26 -3.52 -23.07 -2.68
CA LEU A 26 -4.72 -22.22 -2.58
C LEU A 26 -5.25 -21.76 -3.93
N LYS A 27 -4.67 -22.17 -5.06
CA LYS A 27 -5.01 -21.66 -6.41
C LYS A 27 -6.45 -21.86 -6.86
N SER A 28 -7.19 -22.80 -6.28
CA SER A 28 -8.63 -22.94 -6.54
C SER A 28 -9.46 -21.76 -6.01
N HIS A 29 -8.94 -21.00 -5.03
CA HIS A 29 -9.61 -19.88 -4.39
C HIS A 29 -8.80 -18.58 -4.47
N LEU A 30 -7.60 -18.62 -5.07
CA LEU A 30 -6.64 -17.53 -5.11
C LEU A 30 -6.24 -17.21 -6.55
N ARG A 31 -6.54 -16.00 -6.98
CA ARG A 31 -6.22 -15.53 -8.33
C ARG A 31 -4.81 -14.96 -8.41
N SER A 32 -4.20 -15.00 -9.59
CA SER A 32 -2.88 -14.38 -9.84
C SER A 32 -2.89 -13.32 -10.93
N ASP A 33 -4.03 -13.08 -11.58
CA ASP A 33 -4.17 -11.96 -12.50
C ASP A 33 -4.22 -10.63 -11.72
N PRO A 34 -3.54 -9.59 -12.23
CA PRO A 34 -3.59 -8.26 -11.62
C PRO A 34 -4.92 -7.55 -11.93
N ASP A 35 -5.24 -6.53 -11.13
CA ASP A 35 -6.17 -5.48 -11.53
C ASP A 35 -5.38 -4.43 -12.32
N ILE A 36 -5.80 -4.14 -13.55
CA ILE A 36 -5.09 -3.25 -14.47
C ILE A 36 -5.91 -1.97 -14.63
N ARG A 37 -5.31 -0.83 -14.29
CA ARG A 37 -5.87 0.51 -14.54
C ARG A 37 -4.87 1.34 -15.33
N ASN A 38 -5.40 2.07 -16.32
CA ASN A 38 -4.67 3.11 -17.03
C ASN A 38 -5.15 4.46 -16.51
N ALA A 39 -4.22 5.38 -16.28
CA ALA A 39 -4.51 6.75 -15.90
C ALA A 39 -3.54 7.68 -16.63
N ASP A 40 -4.07 8.74 -17.21
CA ASP A 40 -3.27 9.76 -17.89
C ASP A 40 -2.60 10.66 -16.85
N ILE A 41 -1.32 10.97 -17.06
CA ILE A 41 -0.60 11.96 -16.25
C ILE A 41 -0.80 13.32 -16.91
N ASP A 42 -1.50 14.21 -16.22
CA ASP A 42 -1.77 15.58 -16.66
C ASP A 42 -1.07 16.61 -15.76
N THR A 43 -1.31 17.90 -16.04
CA THR A 43 -0.75 19.01 -15.27
C THR A 43 -1.27 19.07 -13.82
N ASN A 44 -2.32 18.34 -13.47
CA ASN A 44 -2.88 18.27 -12.12
C ASN A 44 -2.33 17.08 -11.33
N THR A 45 -1.50 16.25 -11.95
CA THR A 45 -0.94 15.03 -11.36
C THR A 45 0.41 15.32 -10.73
N ASP A 46 0.45 15.54 -9.41
CA ASP A 46 1.68 15.92 -8.71
C ASP A 46 2.64 14.75 -8.45
N LEU A 47 2.09 13.63 -7.96
CA LEU A 47 2.88 12.53 -7.43
C LEU A 47 2.09 11.21 -7.41
N LEU A 48 2.85 10.11 -7.41
CA LEU A 48 2.36 8.75 -7.19
C LEU A 48 3.08 8.16 -5.98
N ILE A 49 2.32 7.55 -5.06
CA ILE A 49 2.84 6.82 -3.90
C ILE A 49 2.47 5.34 -4.08
N LEU A 50 3.47 4.47 -4.10
CA LEU A 50 3.31 3.02 -4.05
C LEU A 50 3.94 2.53 -2.76
N ALA A 51 3.21 1.78 -1.94
CA ALA A 51 3.73 1.27 -0.68
C ALA A 51 3.12 -0.08 -0.29
N SER A 52 3.82 -0.82 0.56
CA SER A 52 3.29 -2.02 1.21
C SER A 52 2.15 -1.65 2.18
N ASP A 53 1.36 -2.65 2.57
CA ASP A 53 0.29 -2.50 3.56
C ASP A 53 0.80 -2.06 4.94
N GLY A 54 2.07 -2.32 5.27
CA GLY A 54 2.74 -1.75 6.45
C GLY A 54 2.63 -0.23 6.57
N LEU A 55 2.52 0.51 5.45
CA LEU A 55 2.23 1.94 5.47
C LEU A 55 0.72 2.22 5.57
N TRP A 56 -0.07 1.59 4.71
CA TRP A 56 -1.50 1.89 4.56
C TRP A 56 -2.36 1.42 5.74
N LYS A 57 -1.87 0.49 6.58
CA LYS A 57 -2.52 0.06 7.83
C LYS A 57 -2.55 1.15 8.90
N VAL A 58 -1.64 2.13 8.84
CA VAL A 58 -1.46 3.16 9.89
C VAL A 58 -1.57 4.61 9.36
N MET A 59 -1.78 4.79 8.06
CA MET A 59 -1.81 6.09 7.42
C MET A 59 -2.86 6.14 6.31
N ALA A 60 -3.68 7.19 6.32
CA ALA A 60 -4.69 7.42 5.29
C ALA A 60 -4.06 7.95 3.99
N ASN A 61 -4.71 7.68 2.85
CA ASN A 61 -4.20 8.07 1.52
C ASN A 61 -3.88 9.57 1.43
N GLN A 62 -4.81 10.44 1.84
CA GLN A 62 -4.62 11.90 1.74
C GLN A 62 -3.50 12.39 2.67
N GLU A 63 -3.37 11.79 3.85
CA GLU A 63 -2.31 12.13 4.79
C GLU A 63 -0.92 11.79 4.24
N ALA A 64 -0.77 10.63 3.59
CA ALA A 64 0.47 10.28 2.91
C ALA A 64 0.83 11.30 1.81
N VAL A 65 -0.17 11.77 1.05
CA VAL A 65 0.01 12.82 0.04
C VAL A 65 0.48 14.12 0.69
N ASP A 66 -0.15 14.54 1.79
CA ASP A 66 0.18 15.79 2.48
C ASP A 66 1.58 15.76 3.09
N ILE A 67 2.03 14.61 3.60
CA ILE A 67 3.41 14.42 4.08
C ILE A 67 4.38 14.48 2.91
N ALA A 68 4.12 13.71 1.84
CA ALA A 68 5.01 13.65 0.69
C ALA A 68 5.18 15.02 0.03
N ARG A 69 4.10 15.80 -0.09
CA ARG A 69 4.09 17.15 -0.71
C ARG A 69 5.03 18.14 -0.01
N LYS A 70 5.26 17.99 1.31
CA LYS A 70 6.17 18.88 2.08
C LYS A 70 7.63 18.75 1.67
N VAL A 71 8.01 17.69 0.95
CA VAL A 71 9.41 17.39 0.61
C VAL A 71 9.63 17.28 -0.89
N LYS A 72 10.37 18.23 -1.48
CA LYS A 72 10.64 18.26 -2.93
C LYS A 72 11.38 17.01 -3.45
N ASP A 73 12.32 16.47 -2.68
CA ASP A 73 13.08 15.27 -3.06
C ASP A 73 12.21 14.02 -2.85
N PRO A 74 11.88 13.24 -3.90
CA PRO A 74 11.03 12.06 -3.80
C PRO A 74 11.62 10.97 -2.91
N GLN A 75 12.95 10.80 -2.88
CA GLN A 75 13.59 9.80 -2.02
C GLN A 75 13.47 10.18 -0.54
N ARG A 76 13.61 11.47 -0.22
CA ARG A 76 13.38 11.97 1.14
C ARG A 76 11.91 11.88 1.53
N ALA A 77 10.98 12.16 0.61
CA ALA A 77 9.55 11.98 0.85
C ALA A 77 9.23 10.52 1.19
N ALA A 78 9.76 9.56 0.42
CA ALA A 78 9.59 8.13 0.71
C ALA A 78 10.16 7.75 2.09
N LYS A 79 11.36 8.22 2.45
CA LYS A 79 11.95 7.98 3.78
C LYS A 79 11.11 8.57 4.91
N GLN A 80 10.55 9.75 4.71
CA GLN A 80 9.69 10.38 5.71
C GLN A 80 8.39 9.61 5.90
N LEU A 81 7.78 9.12 4.82
CA LEU A 81 6.60 8.26 4.87
C LEU A 81 6.87 6.95 5.61
N THR A 82 8.00 6.28 5.35
CA THR A 82 8.36 5.05 6.06
C THR A 82 8.66 5.31 7.54
N ALA A 83 9.34 6.42 7.86
CA ALA A 83 9.62 6.79 9.25
C ALA A 83 8.34 7.14 10.02
N GLU A 84 7.40 7.83 9.38
CA GLU A 84 6.11 8.15 9.99
C GLU A 84 5.29 6.88 10.26
N ALA A 85 5.26 5.92 9.33
CA ALA A 85 4.59 4.64 9.56
C ALA A 85 5.23 3.85 10.72
N LEU A 86 6.56 3.90 10.85
CA LEU A 86 7.27 3.30 11.98
C LEU A 86 6.93 4.00 13.31
N ASN A 87 6.90 5.34 13.33
CA ASN A 87 6.53 6.13 14.51
C ASN A 87 5.09 5.87 14.98
N ARG A 88 4.23 5.40 14.08
CA ARG A 88 2.86 4.97 14.36
C ARG A 88 2.74 3.50 14.73
N ASP A 89 3.85 2.89 15.14
CA ASP A 89 3.89 1.52 15.62
C ASP A 89 3.45 0.49 14.58
N SER A 90 3.65 0.76 13.28
CA SER A 90 3.44 -0.27 12.26
C SER A 90 4.27 -1.52 12.59
N LYS A 91 3.60 -2.68 12.55
CA LYS A 91 4.17 -3.98 12.93
C LYS A 91 4.55 -4.85 11.73
N ASP A 92 4.55 -4.27 10.54
CA ASP A 92 4.79 -4.95 9.27
C ASP A 92 6.06 -4.41 8.60
N ASP A 93 6.52 -5.10 7.57
CA ASP A 93 7.58 -4.57 6.70
C ASP A 93 7.07 -3.35 5.93
N ILE A 94 7.84 -2.25 5.97
CA ILE A 94 7.45 -0.96 5.39
C ILE A 94 8.32 -0.68 4.18
N SER A 95 7.72 -0.67 3.00
CA SER A 95 8.36 -0.27 1.74
C SER A 95 7.55 0.83 1.07
N CYS A 96 8.20 1.86 0.55
CA CYS A 96 7.55 2.99 -0.11
C CYS A 96 8.38 3.50 -1.30
N VAL A 97 7.69 3.76 -2.40
CA VAL A 97 8.20 4.43 -3.60
C VAL A 97 7.37 5.69 -3.82
N VAL A 98 8.05 6.82 -4.00
CA VAL A 98 7.42 8.10 -4.36
C VAL A 98 7.95 8.51 -5.72
N VAL A 99 7.04 8.76 -6.66
CA VAL A 99 7.33 9.35 -7.96
C VAL A 99 6.76 10.76 -7.96
N ARG A 100 7.55 11.74 -8.38
CA ARG A 100 7.09 13.10 -8.62
C ARG A 100 7.02 13.32 -10.12
N PHE A 101 5.85 13.71 -10.60
CA PHE A 101 5.68 14.09 -11.98
C PHE A 101 6.05 15.57 -12.10
N ARG A 102 6.80 15.90 -13.15
CA ARG A 102 7.07 17.30 -13.49
C ARG A 102 5.91 17.75 -14.36
N GLY A 103 5.03 18.60 -13.81
CA GLY A 103 4.25 19.51 -14.63
C GLY A 103 5.16 20.48 -15.37
#